data_AF-C6SMP1-F1
#
_entry.id   AF-C6SMP1-F1
#
_cell.length_a   1.000
_cell.length_b   1.000
_cell.length_c   1.000
_cell.angle_alpha   90.00
_cell.angle_beta   90.00
_cell.angle_gamma   90.00
#
_symmetry.space_group_name_H-M   'P 1'
#
loop_
_entity.id
_entity.type
_entity.pdbx_description
1 polymer ?
#
loop_
_entity_poly.entity_id
_entity_poly.type
_entity_poly.pdbx_seq_one_letter_code
_entity_poly.pdbx_strand_id
1 'polypeptide(L)'
;MADNYVIWFENLRMTDVERVGGKNASLGEMISQLTEKGVRVPGGFATTADAYRAFLAHNGLSERISAALAKLDVEDVAELARVGKEIRQWILDTPFPEQLDAEIEAAWNKMVADAGGADISVAVRSSATAEDLPDASFAGQQETFLNINGLENVKEAMHHVFASLYNDRAISYRVHKGFEHDIVALSAGVQRMVRSDSGASGVMFTLDTESGYDQVVFVTSSYGLGENVVQGAVNPDEFYVFKPTLKAGKPAILRKTMGSKHIKMIFTDKAEAGKSVTNVDVPEEDRNRFSITDEEITELAHYALTIEKHYGRPMDIEWGRDGLDGKLYILQARPETVKSQEEGNRNLRRFAINGDKTVLCEGRAIGQKVGQGKVRLIKDASEMDSVEAGDVLVTDMTDPDWEPVMKRASAHRDQPRRPYLPRRHHRA
;
A
#
# COMPACT_ATOMS: atom_id res chain seq x y z
N MET A 1 -7.35 9.10 -32.95
CA MET A 1 -7.45 7.63 -32.79
C MET A 1 -8.58 7.42 -31.80
N ALA A 2 -9.35 6.33 -31.86
CA ALA A 2 -10.30 6.08 -30.79
C ALA A 2 -9.48 5.93 -29.49
N ASP A 3 -9.73 6.79 -28.51
CA ASP A 3 -8.99 6.76 -27.26
C ASP A 3 -9.43 5.49 -26.52
N ASN A 4 -8.53 4.50 -26.44
CA ASN A 4 -8.77 3.28 -25.66
C ASN A 4 -8.73 3.66 -24.17
N TYR A 5 -9.85 3.48 -23.49
CA TYR A 5 -9.97 3.79 -22.07
C TYR A 5 -9.48 2.68 -21.17
N VAL A 6 -9.44 1.44 -21.66
CA VAL A 6 -8.91 0.29 -20.93
C VAL A 6 -7.71 -0.33 -21.65
N ILE A 7 -6.65 -0.63 -20.89
CA ILE A 7 -5.43 -1.26 -21.40
C ILE A 7 -5.05 -2.45 -20.52
N TRP A 8 -4.81 -3.60 -21.15
CA TRP A 8 -4.28 -4.79 -20.48
C TRP A 8 -2.85 -4.59 -19.99
N PHE A 9 -2.53 -5.11 -18.81
CA PHE A 9 -1.19 -4.92 -18.23
C PHE A 9 -0.06 -5.44 -19.13
N GLU A 10 -0.26 -6.54 -19.87
CA GLU A 10 0.73 -7.09 -20.81
C GLU A 10 1.16 -6.09 -21.92
N ASN A 11 0.28 -5.13 -22.23
CA ASN A 11 0.50 -4.09 -23.24
C ASN A 11 1.04 -2.78 -22.66
N LEU A 12 1.25 -2.69 -21.35
CA LEU A 12 1.81 -1.52 -20.69
C LEU A 12 3.33 -1.65 -20.49
N ARG A 13 4.02 -0.51 -20.44
CA ARG A 13 5.45 -0.38 -20.15
C ARG A 13 5.69 0.76 -19.16
N MET A 14 6.91 0.86 -18.63
CA MET A 14 7.31 2.04 -17.82
C MET A 14 7.23 3.37 -18.60
N THR A 15 7.11 3.36 -19.93
CA THR A 15 6.89 4.58 -20.73
C THR A 15 5.44 5.08 -20.68
N ASP A 16 4.50 4.29 -20.14
CA ASP A 16 3.08 4.62 -20.09
C ASP A 16 2.65 5.31 -18.76
N VAL A 17 3.59 5.77 -17.93
CA VAL A 17 3.30 6.39 -16.62
C VAL A 17 2.28 7.54 -16.70
N GLU A 18 2.41 8.42 -17.69
CA GLU A 18 1.46 9.53 -17.91
C GLU A 18 0.04 9.04 -18.26
N ARG A 19 -0.09 7.82 -18.78
CA ARG A 19 -1.36 7.24 -19.23
C ARG A 19 -2.04 6.41 -18.15
N VAL A 20 -1.29 5.70 -17.30
CA VAL A 20 -1.84 4.74 -16.33
C VAL A 20 -1.30 4.89 -14.91
N GLY A 21 -0.45 5.89 -14.66
CA GLY A 21 0.26 6.06 -13.39
C GLY A 21 1.39 5.07 -13.17
N GLY A 22 2.25 5.38 -12.18
CA GLY A 22 3.48 4.64 -11.91
C GLY A 22 3.28 3.17 -11.56
N LYS A 23 2.25 2.85 -10.76
CA LYS A 23 2.00 1.47 -10.29
C LYS A 23 1.56 0.54 -11.43
N ASN A 24 0.60 0.96 -12.25
CA ASN A 24 0.12 0.16 -13.37
C ASN A 24 1.17 0.04 -14.48
N ALA A 25 1.97 1.09 -14.71
CA ALA A 25 3.09 1.04 -15.65
C ALA A 25 4.16 0.03 -15.18
N SER A 26 4.51 0.04 -13.89
CA SER A 26 5.44 -0.93 -13.28
C SER A 26 4.90 -2.37 -13.34
N LEU A 27 3.61 -2.58 -13.08
CA LEU A 27 2.96 -3.88 -13.24
C LEU A 27 3.09 -4.41 -14.67
N GLY A 28 2.81 -3.58 -15.67
CA GLY A 28 2.94 -3.97 -17.07
C GLY A 28 4.37 -4.23 -17.52
N GLU A 29 5.31 -3.44 -17.02
CA GLU A 29 6.74 -3.67 -17.23
C GLU A 29 7.17 -5.05 -16.71
N MET A 30 6.75 -5.41 -15.49
CA MET A 30 7.08 -6.73 -14.93
C MET A 30 6.42 -7.87 -15.70
N ILE A 31 5.13 -7.76 -16.03
CA ILE A 31 4.41 -8.80 -16.80
C ILE A 31 5.08 -9.01 -18.17
N SER A 32 5.42 -7.93 -18.86
CA SER A 32 5.95 -8.02 -20.22
C SER A 32 7.43 -8.39 -20.31
N GLN A 33 8.25 -8.04 -19.31
CA GLN A 33 9.71 -8.22 -19.39
C GLN A 33 10.27 -9.31 -18.47
N LEU A 34 9.53 -9.70 -17.42
CA LEU A 34 10.03 -10.57 -16.35
C LEU A 34 9.34 -11.94 -16.28
N THR A 35 8.18 -12.11 -16.92
CA THR A 35 7.48 -13.41 -16.96
C THR A 35 8.35 -14.49 -17.59
N GLU A 36 9.05 -14.19 -18.69
CA GLU A 36 9.99 -15.12 -19.34
C GLU A 36 11.23 -15.41 -18.47
N LYS A 37 11.53 -14.54 -17.50
CA LYS A 37 12.60 -14.71 -16.51
C LYS A 37 12.11 -15.41 -15.24
N GLY A 38 10.88 -15.91 -15.23
CA GLY A 38 10.28 -16.70 -14.16
C GLY A 38 9.50 -15.90 -13.12
N VAL A 39 9.47 -14.56 -13.19
CA VAL A 39 8.71 -13.74 -12.23
C VAL A 39 7.23 -13.85 -12.55
N ARG A 40 6.42 -14.31 -11.59
CA ARG A 40 4.97 -14.40 -11.74
C ARG A 40 4.31 -13.13 -11.25
N VAL A 41 3.55 -12.46 -12.12
CA VAL A 41 2.73 -11.31 -11.77
C VAL A 41 1.29 -11.59 -12.19
N PRO A 42 0.29 -11.38 -11.32
CA PRO A 42 -1.12 -11.58 -11.69
C PRO A 42 -1.54 -10.60 -12.80
N GLY A 43 -2.25 -11.13 -13.80
CA GLY A 43 -2.79 -10.34 -14.90
C GLY A 43 -3.96 -9.44 -14.50
N GLY A 44 -4.39 -8.61 -15.44
CA GLY A 44 -5.44 -7.62 -15.25
C GLY A 44 -5.38 -6.49 -16.28
N PHE A 45 -6.10 -5.42 -16.00
CA PHE A 45 -6.19 -4.24 -16.87
C PHE A 45 -6.18 -2.95 -16.04
N ALA A 46 -5.88 -1.83 -16.70
CA ALA A 46 -5.92 -0.48 -16.13
C ALA A 46 -6.84 0.42 -16.94
N THR A 47 -7.53 1.35 -16.28
CA THR A 47 -8.11 2.51 -16.98
C THR A 47 -7.04 3.53 -17.30
N THR A 48 -7.25 4.38 -18.30
CA THR A 48 -6.32 5.45 -18.66
C THR A 48 -6.66 6.77 -17.98
N ALA A 49 -5.69 7.69 -17.95
CA ALA A 49 -5.89 9.07 -17.56
C ALA A 49 -6.98 9.75 -18.42
N ASP A 50 -7.05 9.42 -19.71
CA ASP A 50 -8.08 9.92 -20.62
C ASP A 50 -9.47 9.40 -20.24
N ALA A 51 -9.58 8.13 -19.80
CA ALA A 51 -10.82 7.58 -19.26
C ALA A 51 -11.31 8.36 -18.04
N TYR A 52 -10.38 8.70 -17.13
CA TYR A 52 -10.68 9.50 -15.95
C TYR A 52 -11.11 10.93 -16.32
N ARG A 53 -10.43 11.57 -17.28
CA ARG A 53 -10.80 12.90 -17.78
C ARG A 53 -12.18 12.88 -18.46
N ALA A 54 -12.47 11.86 -19.27
CA ALA A 54 -13.77 11.69 -19.90
C ALA A 54 -14.90 11.48 -18.88
N PHE A 55 -14.63 10.71 -17.82
CA PHE A 55 -15.54 10.54 -16.69
C PHE A 55 -15.80 11.87 -15.96
N LEU A 56 -14.76 12.63 -15.62
CA LEU A 56 -14.93 13.93 -14.96
C LEU A 56 -15.59 14.99 -15.84
N ALA A 57 -15.43 14.93 -17.16
CA ALA A 57 -16.13 15.84 -18.07
C ALA A 57 -17.64 15.53 -18.16
N HIS A 58 -18.07 14.35 -17.73
CA HIS A 58 -19.47 13.94 -17.79
C HIS A 58 -20.35 14.86 -16.93
N ASN A 59 -21.42 15.39 -17.54
CA ASN A 59 -22.38 16.30 -16.90
C ASN A 59 -21.76 17.53 -16.22
N GLY A 60 -20.59 17.99 -16.67
CA GLY A 60 -19.91 19.17 -16.12
C GLY A 60 -19.36 18.97 -14.70
N LEU A 61 -19.08 17.73 -14.31
CA LEU A 61 -18.58 17.39 -12.98
C LEU A 61 -17.23 18.08 -12.70
N SER A 62 -16.33 18.12 -13.67
CA SER A 62 -15.01 18.73 -13.57
C SER A 62 -15.10 20.22 -13.19
N GLU A 63 -15.94 20.98 -13.86
CA GLU A 63 -16.13 22.41 -13.61
C GLU A 63 -16.74 22.65 -12.22
N ARG A 64 -17.68 21.79 -11.81
CA ARG A 64 -18.30 21.85 -10.48
C ARG A 64 -17.27 21.59 -9.37
N ILE A 65 -16.39 20.61 -9.55
CA ILE A 65 -15.29 20.31 -8.62
C ILE A 65 -14.31 21.48 -8.55
N SER A 66 -13.84 21.97 -9.70
CA SER A 66 -12.87 23.08 -9.77
C SER A 66 -13.44 24.35 -9.11
N ALA A 67 -14.72 24.67 -9.31
CA ALA A 67 -15.37 25.81 -8.67
C ALA A 67 -15.51 25.69 -7.14
N ALA A 68 -15.63 24.47 -6.62
CA ALA A 68 -15.67 24.22 -5.18
C ALA A 68 -14.28 24.36 -4.56
N LEU A 69 -13.26 23.78 -5.19
CA LEU A 69 -11.87 23.84 -4.73
C LEU A 69 -11.27 25.23 -4.82
N ALA A 70 -11.63 26.04 -5.82
CA ALA A 70 -11.12 27.40 -5.99
C ALA A 70 -11.49 28.35 -4.82
N LYS A 71 -12.53 28.02 -4.04
CA LYS A 71 -12.99 28.82 -2.89
C LYS A 71 -12.52 28.24 -1.55
N LEU A 72 -11.91 27.06 -1.57
CA LEU A 72 -11.55 26.31 -0.38
C LEU A 72 -10.25 26.83 0.21
N ASP A 73 -10.28 27.18 1.51
CA ASP A 73 -9.07 27.31 2.32
C ASP A 73 -8.76 25.94 2.92
N VAL A 74 -7.63 25.34 2.50
CA VAL A 74 -7.23 23.99 2.97
C VAL A 74 -6.74 23.98 4.42
N GLU A 75 -6.48 25.14 5.02
CA GLU A 75 -6.15 25.25 6.45
C GLU A 75 -7.42 25.24 7.32
N ASP A 76 -8.60 25.48 6.75
CA ASP A 76 -9.88 25.24 7.42
C ASP A 76 -10.27 23.76 7.30
N VAL A 77 -9.90 22.99 8.32
CA VAL A 77 -10.14 21.54 8.39
C VAL A 77 -11.63 21.18 8.28
N ALA A 78 -12.52 22.02 8.82
CA ALA A 78 -13.96 21.74 8.79
C ALA A 78 -14.52 21.93 7.39
N GLU A 79 -14.13 23.01 6.71
CA GLU A 79 -14.56 23.27 5.33
C GLU A 79 -13.91 22.29 4.34
N LEU A 80 -12.65 21.93 4.54
CA LEU A 80 -11.96 20.89 3.76
C LEU A 80 -12.70 19.55 3.84
N ALA A 81 -13.06 19.10 5.04
CA ALA A 81 -13.80 17.85 5.23
C ALA A 81 -15.19 17.90 4.57
N ARG A 82 -15.87 19.04 4.66
CA ARG A 82 -17.20 19.23 4.06
C ARG A 82 -17.13 19.20 2.52
N VAL A 83 -16.24 20.00 1.92
CA VAL A 83 -16.05 20.10 0.46
C VAL A 83 -15.49 18.80 -0.11
N GLY A 84 -14.51 18.19 0.56
CA GLY A 84 -13.95 16.90 0.16
C GLY A 84 -15.04 15.81 0.12
N LYS A 85 -15.86 15.71 1.17
CA LYS A 85 -16.99 14.76 1.19
C LYS A 85 -18.01 15.03 0.10
N GLU A 86 -18.34 16.29 -0.16
CA GLU A 86 -19.27 16.70 -1.21
C GLU A 86 -18.76 16.30 -2.61
N ILE A 87 -17.48 16.57 -2.91
CA ILE A 87 -16.84 16.17 -4.17
C ILE A 87 -16.81 14.64 -4.33
N ARG A 88 -16.46 13.90 -3.27
CA ARG A 88 -16.46 12.43 -3.32
C ARG A 88 -17.85 11.87 -3.61
N GLN A 89 -18.90 12.44 -3.00
CA GLN A 89 -20.27 12.03 -3.27
C GLN A 89 -20.67 12.31 -4.73
N TRP A 90 -20.29 13.48 -5.27
CA TRP A 90 -20.54 13.78 -6.68
C TRP A 90 -19.90 12.78 -7.64
N ILE A 91 -18.70 12.30 -7.33
CA ILE A 91 -18.01 11.28 -8.12
C ILE A 91 -18.76 9.95 -8.02
N LEU A 92 -19.16 9.52 -6.83
CA LEU A 92 -19.90 8.28 -6.62
C LEU A 92 -21.27 8.28 -7.33
N ASP A 93 -21.93 9.45 -7.40
CA ASP A 93 -23.24 9.60 -8.04
C ASP A 93 -23.17 9.76 -9.57
N THR A 94 -21.97 9.98 -10.12
CA THR A 94 -21.77 10.20 -11.57
C THR A 94 -21.59 8.85 -12.25
N PRO A 95 -22.41 8.48 -13.25
CA PRO A 95 -22.25 7.21 -13.96
C PRO A 95 -21.03 7.22 -14.87
N PHE A 96 -20.48 6.04 -15.16
CA PHE A 96 -19.45 5.91 -16.20
C PHE A 96 -20.00 6.29 -17.58
N PRO A 97 -19.21 6.98 -18.42
CA PRO A 97 -19.51 7.15 -19.84
C PRO A 97 -19.73 5.80 -20.53
N GLU A 98 -20.67 5.72 -21.46
CA GLU A 98 -21.09 4.47 -22.13
C GLU A 98 -19.91 3.68 -22.73
N GLN A 99 -18.95 4.37 -23.35
CA GLN A 99 -17.75 3.73 -23.90
C GLN A 99 -16.86 3.13 -22.80
N LEU A 100 -16.63 3.87 -21.70
CA LEU A 100 -15.81 3.38 -20.59
C LEU A 100 -16.48 2.16 -19.94
N ASP A 101 -17.80 2.22 -19.73
CA ASP A 101 -18.56 1.12 -19.14
C ASP A 101 -18.48 -0.16 -19.98
N ALA A 102 -18.66 -0.03 -21.30
CA ALA A 102 -18.55 -1.14 -22.24
C ALA A 102 -17.13 -1.73 -22.33
N GLU A 103 -16.09 -0.90 -22.29
CA GLU A 103 -14.69 -1.36 -22.29
C GLU A 103 -14.32 -2.09 -20.99
N ILE A 104 -14.81 -1.62 -19.84
CA ILE A 104 -14.63 -2.30 -18.54
C ILE A 104 -15.33 -3.67 -18.56
N GLU A 105 -16.58 -3.73 -19.03
CA GLU A 105 -17.34 -4.97 -19.15
C GLU A 105 -16.64 -5.98 -20.06
N ALA A 106 -16.16 -5.54 -21.23
CA ALA A 106 -15.42 -6.39 -22.15
C ALA A 106 -14.12 -6.94 -21.52
N ALA A 107 -13.38 -6.10 -20.80
CA ALA A 107 -12.15 -6.51 -20.13
C ALA A 107 -12.41 -7.50 -18.98
N TRP A 108 -13.46 -7.24 -18.17
CA TRP A 108 -13.91 -8.15 -17.11
C TRP A 108 -14.30 -9.53 -17.66
N ASN A 109 -15.15 -9.56 -18.69
CA ASN A 109 -15.60 -10.80 -19.30
C ASN A 109 -14.43 -11.64 -19.85
N LYS A 110 -13.40 -10.99 -20.40
CA LYS A 110 -12.17 -11.67 -20.81
C LYS A 110 -11.38 -12.21 -19.60
N MET A 111 -11.24 -11.46 -18.52
CA MET A 111 -10.56 -11.96 -17.30
C MET A 111 -11.26 -13.21 -16.74
N VAL A 112 -12.59 -13.20 -16.71
CA VAL A 112 -13.42 -14.35 -16.28
C VAL A 112 -13.18 -15.55 -17.20
N ALA A 113 -13.16 -15.34 -18.51
CA ALA A 113 -12.91 -16.39 -19.49
C ALA A 113 -11.50 -16.99 -19.35
N ASP A 114 -10.47 -16.15 -19.20
CA ASP A 114 -9.07 -16.58 -19.06
C ASP A 114 -8.85 -17.39 -17.76
N ALA A 115 -9.62 -17.12 -16.71
CA ALA A 115 -9.56 -17.84 -15.44
C ALA A 115 -10.34 -19.17 -15.44
N GLY A 116 -11.11 -19.46 -16.49
CA GLY A 116 -11.87 -20.71 -16.61
C GLY A 116 -13.09 -20.81 -15.69
N GLY A 117 -13.59 -19.70 -15.15
CA GLY A 117 -14.75 -19.69 -14.25
C GLY A 117 -15.16 -18.29 -13.78
N ALA A 118 -16.42 -18.16 -13.37
CA ALA A 118 -17.02 -16.88 -12.95
C ALA A 118 -16.61 -16.40 -11.55
N ASP A 119 -16.09 -17.29 -10.70
CA ASP A 119 -15.69 -16.98 -9.32
C ASP A 119 -14.25 -16.44 -9.23
N ILE A 120 -13.93 -15.44 -10.06
CA ILE A 120 -12.70 -14.67 -9.86
C ILE A 120 -12.95 -13.48 -8.95
N SER A 121 -11.99 -13.23 -8.06
CA SER A 121 -11.92 -11.98 -7.32
C SER A 121 -10.73 -11.14 -7.80
N VAL A 122 -10.89 -9.83 -7.72
CA VAL A 122 -9.89 -8.84 -8.16
C VAL A 122 -9.57 -7.85 -7.05
N ALA A 123 -8.35 -7.30 -7.11
CA ALA A 123 -7.98 -6.08 -6.43
C ALA A 123 -8.22 -4.91 -7.36
N VAL A 124 -8.88 -3.85 -6.87
CA VAL A 124 -9.01 -2.58 -7.57
C VAL A 124 -8.12 -1.57 -6.85
N ARG A 125 -7.07 -1.13 -7.53
CA ARG A 125 -5.99 -0.31 -6.97
C ARG A 125 -5.87 1.01 -7.69
N SER A 126 -5.57 2.05 -6.95
CA SER A 126 -5.32 3.37 -7.46
C SER A 126 -3.87 3.53 -7.96
N SER A 127 -3.70 4.15 -9.12
CA SER A 127 -2.40 4.44 -9.74
C SER A 127 -2.42 5.87 -10.29
N ALA A 128 -1.86 6.83 -9.58
CA ALA A 128 -1.88 8.24 -10.02
C ALA A 128 -0.71 8.55 -10.96
N THR A 129 -0.98 9.47 -11.88
CA THR A 129 0.00 9.98 -12.87
C THR A 129 1.11 10.81 -12.23
N ALA A 130 0.85 11.41 -11.08
CA ALA A 130 1.80 12.28 -10.36
C ALA A 130 2.58 11.58 -9.23
N GLU A 131 2.47 10.25 -9.04
CA GLU A 131 3.15 9.53 -7.96
C GLU A 131 4.68 9.48 -8.10
N ASP A 132 5.21 9.71 -9.30
CA ASP A 132 6.64 9.57 -9.59
C ASP A 132 7.42 10.90 -9.58
N LEU A 133 6.81 12.01 -9.14
CA LEU A 133 7.59 13.22 -8.86
C LEU A 133 8.56 12.92 -7.68
N PRO A 134 9.85 13.28 -7.76
CA PRO A 134 10.88 12.89 -6.77
C PRO A 134 10.56 13.22 -5.31
N ASP A 135 9.68 14.20 -5.08
CA ASP A 135 9.23 14.67 -3.76
C ASP A 135 7.75 14.34 -3.46
N ALA A 136 7.10 13.53 -4.31
CA ALA A 136 5.67 13.22 -4.23
C ALA A 136 5.35 11.75 -3.97
N SER A 137 5.72 11.30 -2.76
CA SER A 137 5.18 10.05 -2.22
C SER A 137 3.70 10.24 -1.85
N PHE A 138 2.78 9.91 -2.76
CA PHE A 138 1.37 9.64 -2.44
C PHE A 138 1.18 8.26 -1.78
N ALA A 139 2.27 7.59 -1.38
CA ALA A 139 2.26 6.26 -0.78
C ALA A 139 1.30 6.21 0.43
N GLY A 140 0.36 5.25 0.38
CA GLY A 140 -0.60 5.01 1.44
C GLY A 140 -1.73 6.04 1.57
N GLN A 141 -1.93 6.93 0.58
CA GLN A 141 -3.03 7.92 0.61
C GLN A 141 -4.27 7.51 -0.17
N GLN A 142 -4.16 6.51 -1.04
CA GLN A 142 -5.20 6.18 -1.99
C GLN A 142 -5.82 4.81 -1.70
N GLU A 143 -7.10 4.66 -2.03
CA GLU A 143 -7.88 3.48 -1.66
C GLU A 143 -7.52 2.26 -2.51
N THR A 144 -7.42 1.11 -1.84
CA THR A 144 -7.28 -0.20 -2.46
C THR A 144 -8.40 -1.10 -1.96
N PHE A 145 -9.11 -1.73 -2.88
CA PHE A 145 -10.19 -2.65 -2.59
C PHE A 145 -9.76 -4.06 -2.97
N LEU A 146 -9.82 -4.98 -2.01
CA LEU A 146 -9.40 -6.37 -2.17
C LEU A 146 -10.62 -7.29 -2.26
N ASN A 147 -10.47 -8.47 -2.87
CA ASN A 147 -11.51 -9.50 -2.94
C ASN A 147 -12.85 -9.01 -3.54
N ILE A 148 -12.79 -8.18 -4.58
CA ILE A 148 -13.99 -7.70 -5.27
C ILE A 148 -14.43 -8.75 -6.28
N ASN A 149 -15.68 -9.19 -6.21
CA ASN A 149 -16.25 -10.22 -7.07
C ASN A 149 -17.46 -9.67 -7.83
N GLY A 150 -17.52 -9.90 -9.14
CA GLY A 150 -18.62 -9.47 -10.00
C GLY A 150 -18.45 -8.06 -10.58
N LEU A 151 -18.92 -7.88 -11.81
CA LEU A 151 -18.73 -6.66 -12.60
C LEU A 151 -19.21 -5.38 -11.90
N GLU A 152 -20.43 -5.41 -11.35
CA GLU A 152 -21.02 -4.22 -10.69
C GLU A 152 -20.21 -3.79 -9.47
N ASN A 153 -19.73 -4.75 -8.66
CA ASN A 153 -18.88 -4.44 -7.52
C ASN A 153 -17.50 -3.92 -7.95
N VAL A 154 -16.97 -4.39 -9.08
CA VAL A 154 -15.74 -3.83 -9.68
C VAL A 154 -15.96 -2.38 -10.11
N LYS A 155 -17.07 -2.10 -10.80
CA LYS A 155 -17.44 -0.73 -11.20
C LYS A 155 -17.61 0.18 -9.98
N GLU A 156 -18.28 -0.27 -8.93
CA GLU A 156 -18.44 0.47 -7.67
C GLU A 156 -17.08 0.75 -7.02
N ALA A 157 -16.22 -0.26 -6.89
CA ALA A 157 -14.87 -0.11 -6.34
C ALA A 157 -14.02 0.88 -7.18
N MET A 158 -14.19 0.90 -8.50
CA MET A 158 -13.53 1.88 -9.37
C MET A 158 -14.04 3.32 -9.12
N HIS A 159 -15.33 3.53 -8.85
CA HIS A 159 -15.84 4.86 -8.46
C HIS A 159 -15.23 5.32 -7.15
N HIS A 160 -15.11 4.42 -6.17
CA HIS A 160 -14.42 4.73 -4.91
C HIS A 160 -12.94 5.09 -5.13
N VAL A 161 -12.23 4.32 -5.95
CA VAL A 161 -10.85 4.65 -6.36
C VAL A 161 -10.80 6.04 -6.98
N PHE A 162 -11.68 6.37 -7.92
CA PHE A 162 -11.75 7.70 -8.55
C PHE A 162 -12.04 8.82 -7.55
N ALA A 163 -12.91 8.56 -6.56
CA ALA A 163 -13.24 9.50 -5.50
C ALA A 163 -12.07 9.71 -4.53
N SER A 164 -11.22 8.68 -4.30
CA SER A 164 -10.08 8.74 -3.38
C SER A 164 -9.05 9.81 -3.76
N LEU A 165 -9.00 10.22 -5.03
CA LEU A 165 -8.16 11.35 -5.46
C LEU A 165 -8.55 12.65 -4.74
N TYR A 166 -9.79 12.77 -4.30
CA TYR A 166 -10.32 13.92 -3.56
C TYR A 166 -10.54 13.61 -2.08
N ASN A 167 -9.80 12.65 -1.50
CA ASN A 167 -9.69 12.55 -0.05
C ASN A 167 -9.08 13.82 0.53
N ASP A 168 -9.45 14.16 1.77
CA ASP A 168 -9.10 15.45 2.39
C ASP A 168 -7.56 15.64 2.43
N ARG A 169 -6.83 14.56 2.74
CA ARG A 169 -5.35 14.49 2.68
C ARG A 169 -4.81 14.73 1.27
N ALA A 170 -5.41 14.14 0.25
CA ALA A 170 -4.97 14.28 -1.14
C ALA A 170 -5.25 15.68 -1.69
N ILE A 171 -6.33 16.35 -1.25
CA ILE A 171 -6.62 17.75 -1.57
C ILE A 171 -5.58 18.65 -0.91
N SER A 172 -5.42 18.57 0.42
CA SER A 172 -4.47 19.37 1.20
C SER A 172 -3.04 19.24 0.66
N TYR A 173 -2.61 18.00 0.40
CA TYR A 173 -1.28 17.71 -0.14
C TYR A 173 -1.03 18.41 -1.48
N ARG A 174 -1.99 18.38 -2.41
CA ARG A 174 -1.84 19.04 -3.72
C ARG A 174 -1.75 20.55 -3.59
N VAL A 175 -2.55 21.16 -2.72
CA VAL A 175 -2.49 22.61 -2.48
C VAL A 175 -1.14 23.01 -1.87
N HIS A 176 -0.64 22.28 -0.86
CA HIS A 176 0.66 22.57 -0.24
C HIS A 176 1.84 22.42 -1.21
N LYS A 177 1.74 21.52 -2.18
CA LYS A 177 2.74 21.36 -3.25
C LYS A 177 2.56 22.33 -4.42
N GLY A 178 1.49 23.12 -4.42
CA GLY A 178 1.17 24.03 -5.52
C GLY A 178 0.78 23.33 -6.82
N PHE A 179 0.25 22.09 -6.73
CA PHE A 179 -0.29 21.41 -7.90
C PHE A 179 -1.69 21.92 -8.20
N GLU A 180 -1.95 22.26 -9.46
CA GLU A 180 -3.31 22.50 -9.91
C GLU A 180 -4.13 21.22 -9.83
N HIS A 181 -5.33 21.32 -9.27
CA HIS A 181 -6.22 20.18 -9.07
C HIS A 181 -6.62 19.51 -10.40
N ASP A 182 -6.69 20.29 -11.48
CA ASP A 182 -7.20 19.88 -12.80
C ASP A 182 -6.18 19.07 -13.62
N ILE A 183 -4.92 19.00 -13.17
CA ILE A 183 -3.84 18.33 -13.91
C ILE A 183 -3.74 16.85 -13.53
N VAL A 184 -4.08 16.48 -12.30
CA VAL A 184 -3.84 15.13 -11.77
C VAL A 184 -4.95 14.18 -12.19
N ALA A 185 -4.59 13.14 -12.94
CA ALA A 185 -5.49 12.04 -13.29
C ALA A 185 -5.12 10.76 -12.52
N LEU A 186 -6.13 9.92 -12.28
CA LEU A 186 -5.99 8.64 -11.60
C LEU A 186 -6.41 7.49 -12.52
N SER A 187 -5.57 6.46 -12.58
CA SER A 187 -5.87 5.18 -13.21
C SER A 187 -6.31 4.17 -12.15
N ALA A 188 -7.34 3.38 -12.45
CA ALA A 188 -7.74 2.24 -11.65
C ALA A 188 -7.18 0.96 -12.28
N GLY A 189 -6.28 0.27 -11.58
CA GLY A 189 -5.78 -1.05 -11.94
C GLY A 189 -6.67 -2.14 -11.35
N VAL A 190 -7.25 -2.98 -12.20
CA VAL A 190 -8.03 -4.16 -11.84
C VAL A 190 -7.17 -5.40 -12.06
N GLN A 191 -6.70 -5.99 -10.96
CA GLN A 191 -5.75 -7.10 -10.97
C GLN A 191 -6.36 -8.36 -10.36
N ARG A 192 -6.11 -9.54 -10.94
CA ARG A 192 -6.53 -10.82 -10.36
C ARG A 192 -5.97 -10.98 -8.93
N MET A 193 -6.84 -11.36 -7.98
CA MET A 193 -6.40 -11.66 -6.62
C MET A 193 -5.53 -12.92 -6.56
N VAL A 194 -4.47 -12.84 -5.77
CA VAL A 194 -3.72 -13.99 -5.28
C VAL A 194 -4.35 -14.44 -3.98
N ARG A 195 -4.58 -15.75 -3.81
CA ARG A 195 -5.26 -16.32 -2.64
C ARG A 195 -4.35 -16.43 -1.42
N SER A 196 -3.65 -15.35 -1.09
CA SER A 196 -2.80 -15.31 0.11
C SER A 196 -3.60 -15.21 1.41
N ASP A 197 -4.93 -15.00 1.34
CA ASP A 197 -5.86 -15.13 2.47
C ASP A 197 -5.74 -16.49 3.18
N SER A 198 -5.50 -17.56 2.41
CA SER A 198 -5.22 -18.91 2.91
C SER A 198 -3.74 -19.29 2.83
N GLY A 199 -2.87 -18.33 2.48
CA GLY A 199 -1.43 -18.50 2.33
C GLY A 199 -0.63 -17.54 3.21
N ALA A 200 0.41 -16.95 2.62
CA ALA A 200 1.27 -15.96 3.26
C ALA A 200 1.59 -14.84 2.26
N SER A 201 1.96 -13.67 2.76
CA SER A 201 2.35 -12.52 1.94
C SER A 201 3.27 -11.61 2.73
N GLY A 202 3.89 -10.66 2.04
CA GLY A 202 4.73 -9.67 2.69
C GLY A 202 5.43 -8.77 1.71
N VAL A 203 6.54 -8.19 2.17
CA VAL A 203 7.33 -7.20 1.44
C VAL A 203 8.78 -7.67 1.36
N MET A 204 9.45 -7.33 0.27
CA MET A 204 10.88 -7.52 0.09
C MET A 204 11.55 -6.21 -0.26
N PHE A 205 12.71 -5.99 0.35
CA PHE A 205 13.62 -4.92 -0.03
C PHE A 205 14.89 -5.53 -0.58
N THR A 206 15.40 -4.99 -1.68
CA THR A 206 16.67 -5.45 -2.25
C THR A 206 17.88 -4.80 -1.57
N LEU A 207 17.70 -4.23 -0.38
CA LEU A 207 18.76 -3.77 0.52
C LEU A 207 18.27 -3.90 1.96
N ASP A 208 19.18 -3.78 2.91
CA ASP A 208 18.81 -3.57 4.31
C ASP A 208 18.32 -2.12 4.51
N THR A 209 17.03 -1.96 4.80
CA THR A 209 16.39 -0.64 4.97
C THR A 209 16.85 0.10 6.22
N GLU A 210 17.49 -0.58 7.19
CA GLU A 210 18.02 0.07 8.39
C GLU A 210 19.40 0.68 8.13
N SER A 211 20.32 -0.09 7.55
CA SER A 211 21.72 0.32 7.33
C SER A 211 22.02 0.87 5.93
N GLY A 212 21.18 0.57 4.95
CA GLY A 212 21.45 0.82 3.53
C GLY A 212 22.40 -0.20 2.89
N TYR A 213 22.73 -1.31 3.57
CA TYR A 213 23.62 -2.33 3.01
C TYR A 213 22.96 -3.08 1.85
N ASP A 214 23.53 -2.95 0.66
CA ASP A 214 22.94 -3.38 -0.61
C ASP A 214 23.27 -4.82 -1.02
N GLN A 215 24.03 -5.57 -0.21
CA GLN A 215 24.39 -6.97 -0.53
C GLN A 215 23.43 -8.00 0.07
N VAL A 216 22.31 -7.57 0.62
CA VAL A 216 21.27 -8.45 1.17
C VAL A 216 19.91 -8.18 0.54
N VAL A 217 19.08 -9.21 0.48
CA VAL A 217 17.63 -9.06 0.31
C VAL A 217 17.00 -9.24 1.68
N PHE A 218 16.20 -8.26 2.10
CA PHE A 218 15.40 -8.32 3.32
C PHE A 218 13.98 -8.74 2.95
N VAL A 219 13.51 -9.86 3.50
CA VAL A 219 12.17 -10.42 3.23
C VAL A 219 11.37 -10.41 4.53
N THR A 220 10.19 -9.81 4.50
CA THR A 220 9.19 -9.91 5.55
C THR A 220 8.03 -10.81 5.12
N SER A 221 7.44 -11.54 6.06
CA SER A 221 6.35 -12.48 5.78
C SER A 221 5.37 -12.62 6.93
N SER A 222 4.07 -12.65 6.63
CA SER A 222 3.02 -13.03 7.59
C SER A 222 1.91 -13.81 6.87
N TYR A 223 0.99 -14.39 7.64
CA TYR A 223 -0.19 -15.07 7.09
C TYR A 223 -1.25 -14.08 6.60
N GLY A 224 -2.02 -14.49 5.59
CA GLY A 224 -3.13 -13.70 5.04
C GLY A 224 -2.71 -12.73 3.94
N LEU A 225 -3.58 -11.77 3.66
CA LEU A 225 -3.34 -10.70 2.67
C LEU A 225 -2.26 -9.71 3.16
N GLY A 226 -1.49 -9.16 2.20
CA GLY A 226 -0.26 -8.40 2.47
C GLY A 226 -0.49 -7.02 3.10
N GLU A 227 -1.74 -6.52 3.05
CA GLU A 227 -2.12 -5.21 3.55
C GLU A 227 -1.68 -4.98 5.01
N ASN A 228 -1.81 -6.00 5.87
CA ASN A 228 -1.38 -5.89 7.27
C ASN A 228 0.13 -5.68 7.42
N VAL A 229 0.94 -6.23 6.51
CA VAL A 229 2.40 -6.07 6.53
C VAL A 229 2.76 -4.68 6.01
N VAL A 230 2.15 -4.26 4.90
CA VAL A 230 2.37 -2.94 4.28
C VAL A 230 1.98 -1.81 5.24
N GLN A 231 0.88 -1.96 5.97
CA GLN A 231 0.40 -0.98 6.95
C GLN A 231 1.09 -1.07 8.32
N GLY A 232 1.98 -2.05 8.54
CA GLY A 232 2.61 -2.27 9.85
C GLY A 232 1.65 -2.75 10.94
N ALA A 233 0.45 -3.23 10.58
CA ALA A 233 -0.57 -3.72 11.51
C ALA A 233 -0.22 -5.08 12.14
N VAL A 234 0.74 -5.81 11.56
CA VAL A 234 1.25 -7.08 12.08
C VAL A 234 2.77 -7.03 12.20
N ASN A 235 3.32 -7.73 13.21
CA ASN A 235 4.75 -7.97 13.31
C ASN A 235 5.13 -9.25 12.53
N PRO A 236 5.73 -9.14 11.34
CA PRO A 236 5.97 -10.27 10.45
C PRO A 236 7.23 -11.05 10.84
N ASP A 237 7.39 -12.24 10.27
CA ASP A 237 8.69 -12.89 10.20
C ASP A 237 9.65 -12.09 9.33
N GLU A 238 10.94 -12.20 9.62
CA GLU A 238 12.02 -11.47 8.99
C GLU A 238 13.16 -12.37 8.58
N PHE A 239 13.61 -12.23 7.34
CA PHE A 239 14.66 -13.03 6.75
C PHE A 239 15.65 -12.16 6.00
N TYR A 240 16.95 -12.44 6.19
CA TYR A 240 18.01 -11.81 5.43
C TYR A 240 18.68 -12.84 4.53
N VAL A 241 18.77 -12.54 3.24
CA VAL A 241 19.39 -13.41 2.23
C VAL A 241 20.58 -12.71 1.59
N PHE A 242 21.74 -13.36 1.57
CA PHE A 242 22.97 -12.77 1.04
C PHE A 242 23.05 -12.91 -0.49
N LYS A 243 23.08 -11.78 -1.20
CA LYS A 243 23.03 -11.77 -2.67
C LYS A 243 24.19 -12.53 -3.33
N PRO A 244 25.46 -12.39 -2.91
CA PRO A 244 26.58 -13.06 -3.59
C PRO A 244 26.53 -14.59 -3.54
N THR A 245 26.16 -15.17 -2.38
CA THR A 245 26.06 -16.63 -2.25
C THR A 245 24.81 -17.18 -2.92
N LEU A 246 23.71 -16.42 -2.92
CA LEU A 246 22.49 -16.77 -3.67
C LEU A 246 22.79 -16.88 -5.17
N LYS A 247 23.46 -15.88 -5.75
CA LYS A 247 23.90 -15.90 -7.16
C LYS A 247 24.85 -17.06 -7.48
N ALA A 248 25.61 -17.53 -6.49
CA ALA A 248 26.50 -18.68 -6.61
C ALA A 248 25.79 -20.04 -6.39
N GLY A 249 24.46 -20.06 -6.22
CA GLY A 249 23.67 -21.28 -6.00
C GLY A 249 23.90 -21.94 -4.65
N LYS A 250 24.38 -21.18 -3.65
CA LYS A 250 24.64 -21.69 -2.29
C LYS A 250 23.51 -21.29 -1.34
N PRO A 251 23.30 -22.03 -0.23
CA PRO A 251 22.43 -21.57 0.86
C PRO A 251 22.83 -20.16 1.30
N ALA A 252 21.87 -19.24 1.30
CA ALA A 252 22.14 -17.80 1.44
C ALA A 252 21.36 -17.11 2.55
N ILE A 253 20.49 -17.82 3.28
CA ILE A 253 19.74 -17.28 4.41
C ILE A 253 20.71 -17.05 5.58
N LEU A 254 20.93 -15.79 5.94
CA LEU A 254 21.85 -15.38 7.00
C LEU A 254 21.19 -15.35 8.38
N ARG A 255 19.92 -14.92 8.41
CA ARG A 255 19.17 -14.67 9.64
C ARG A 255 17.70 -14.95 9.41
N LYS A 256 17.07 -15.56 10.42
CA LYS A 256 15.62 -15.73 10.53
C LYS A 256 15.19 -15.15 11.87
N THR A 257 14.18 -14.31 11.91
CA THR A 257 13.60 -13.75 13.13
C THR A 257 12.09 -13.93 13.05
N MET A 258 11.53 -14.58 14.07
CA MET A 258 10.11 -14.93 14.08
C MET A 258 9.27 -13.74 14.53
N GLY A 259 8.28 -13.38 13.73
CA GLY A 259 7.28 -12.38 14.08
C GLY A 259 6.19 -12.95 14.97
N SER A 260 5.53 -12.11 15.75
CA SER A 260 4.43 -12.55 16.61
C SER A 260 3.16 -12.90 15.84
N LYS A 261 2.99 -12.37 14.62
CA LYS A 261 1.93 -12.73 13.66
C LYS A 261 0.53 -12.84 14.30
N HIS A 262 0.14 -11.89 15.16
CA HIS A 262 -1.09 -12.02 15.94
C HIS A 262 -2.36 -12.09 15.09
N ILE A 263 -2.41 -11.33 14.00
CA ILE A 263 -3.57 -11.21 13.12
C ILE A 263 -3.22 -11.52 11.67
N LYS A 264 -4.20 -12.00 10.92
CA LYS A 264 -4.15 -12.16 9.46
C LYS A 264 -5.42 -11.62 8.83
N MET A 265 -5.28 -11.04 7.65
CA MET A 265 -6.42 -10.57 6.86
C MET A 265 -6.89 -11.68 5.92
N ILE A 266 -8.19 -11.99 5.96
CA ILE A 266 -8.84 -13.03 5.18
C ILE A 266 -10.03 -12.46 4.40
N PHE A 267 -10.52 -13.23 3.42
CA PHE A 267 -11.76 -12.92 2.70
C PHE A 267 -12.98 -13.06 3.62
N THR A 268 -14.01 -12.28 3.33
CA THR A 268 -15.35 -12.48 3.87
C THR A 268 -16.28 -13.02 2.78
N ASP A 269 -17.46 -13.47 3.17
CA ASP A 269 -18.51 -13.86 2.23
C ASP A 269 -19.22 -12.65 1.60
N LYS A 270 -18.84 -11.42 1.98
CA LYS A 270 -19.42 -10.18 1.43
C LYS A 270 -18.54 -9.71 0.27
N ALA A 271 -19.15 -9.34 -0.85
CA ALA A 271 -18.43 -8.77 -2.00
C ALA A 271 -18.52 -7.23 -2.07
N GLU A 272 -19.00 -6.58 -1.00
CA GLU A 272 -19.13 -5.12 -0.90
C GLU A 272 -17.76 -4.45 -0.68
N ALA A 273 -17.55 -3.29 -1.32
CA ALA A 273 -16.38 -2.46 -1.13
C ALA A 273 -16.16 -2.15 0.38
N GLY A 274 -14.94 -2.38 0.87
CA GLY A 274 -14.55 -2.15 2.26
C GLY A 274 -15.06 -3.18 3.29
N LYS A 275 -15.88 -4.16 2.89
CA LYS A 275 -16.33 -5.26 3.77
C LYS A 275 -15.93 -6.66 3.27
N SER A 276 -15.24 -6.73 2.14
CA SER A 276 -14.81 -7.94 1.46
C SER A 276 -13.64 -8.67 2.13
N VAL A 277 -13.00 -8.03 3.11
CA VAL A 277 -11.91 -8.57 3.90
C VAL A 277 -12.10 -8.26 5.37
N THR A 278 -11.54 -9.11 6.24
CA THR A 278 -11.56 -8.90 7.68
C THR A 278 -10.30 -9.43 8.34
N ASN A 279 -9.95 -8.85 9.49
CA ASN A 279 -8.85 -9.33 10.31
C ASN A 279 -9.34 -10.38 11.32
N VAL A 280 -8.62 -11.50 11.39
CA VAL A 280 -8.85 -12.58 12.34
C VAL A 280 -7.57 -12.91 13.10
N ASP A 281 -7.71 -13.48 14.29
CA ASP A 281 -6.57 -14.00 15.05
C ASP A 281 -5.93 -15.19 14.33
N VAL A 282 -4.60 -15.19 14.25
CA VAL A 282 -3.82 -16.35 13.82
C VAL A 282 -3.79 -17.37 14.96
N PRO A 283 -4.02 -18.68 14.72
CA PRO A 283 -3.87 -19.70 15.74
C PRO A 283 -2.49 -19.70 16.38
N GLU A 284 -2.41 -19.97 17.69
CA GLU A 284 -1.13 -19.99 18.43
C GLU A 284 -0.09 -20.95 17.82
N GLU A 285 -0.53 -22.07 17.27
CA GLU A 285 0.36 -23.02 16.59
C GLU A 285 1.06 -22.41 15.37
N ASP A 286 0.34 -21.58 14.61
CA ASP A 286 0.86 -20.90 13.42
C ASP A 286 1.73 -19.68 13.82
N ARG A 287 1.37 -18.96 14.90
CA ARG A 287 2.17 -17.84 15.42
C ARG A 287 3.60 -18.27 15.75
N ASN A 288 3.77 -19.48 16.27
CA ASN A 288 5.04 -20.08 16.67
C ASN A 288 5.77 -20.80 15.52
N ARG A 289 5.35 -20.61 14.27
CA ARG A 289 6.01 -21.13 13.06
C ARG A 289 6.42 -19.98 12.15
N PHE A 290 7.41 -20.22 11.31
CA PHE A 290 7.67 -19.33 10.19
C PHE A 290 6.57 -19.51 9.14
N SER A 291 6.07 -18.40 8.61
CA SER A 291 4.97 -18.36 7.64
C SER A 291 5.34 -18.90 6.25
N ILE A 292 6.64 -18.92 5.95
CA ILE A 292 7.22 -19.46 4.71
C ILE A 292 8.45 -20.33 4.99
N THR A 293 8.77 -21.21 4.03
CA THR A 293 9.89 -22.15 4.09
C THR A 293 11.19 -21.54 3.55
N ASP A 294 12.32 -22.24 3.76
CA ASP A 294 13.63 -21.78 3.26
C ASP A 294 13.69 -21.77 1.72
N GLU A 295 12.97 -22.69 1.08
CA GLU A 295 12.83 -22.77 -0.37
C GLU A 295 12.08 -21.54 -0.91
N GLU A 296 10.97 -21.17 -0.27
CA GLU A 296 10.18 -19.99 -0.63
C GLU A 296 10.96 -18.69 -0.39
N ILE A 297 11.67 -18.57 0.72
CA ILE A 297 12.57 -17.44 0.99
C ILE A 297 13.62 -17.31 -0.12
N THR A 298 14.17 -18.44 -0.55
CA THR A 298 15.19 -18.48 -1.60
C THR A 298 14.59 -18.12 -2.97
N GLU A 299 13.42 -18.63 -3.33
CA GLU A 299 12.71 -18.29 -4.58
C GLU A 299 12.36 -16.80 -4.64
N LEU A 300 11.81 -16.26 -3.56
CA LEU A 300 11.50 -14.83 -3.39
C LEU A 300 12.75 -13.96 -3.58
N ALA A 301 13.88 -14.34 -2.98
CA ALA A 301 15.12 -13.59 -3.15
C ALA A 301 15.65 -13.65 -4.61
N HIS A 302 15.40 -14.72 -5.36
CA HIS A 302 15.72 -14.77 -6.79
C HIS A 302 14.82 -13.83 -7.62
N TYR A 303 13.52 -13.75 -7.30
CA TYR A 303 12.64 -12.75 -7.92
C TYR A 303 13.12 -11.33 -7.63
N ALA A 304 13.45 -11.03 -6.37
CA ALA A 304 13.96 -9.73 -5.95
C ALA A 304 15.22 -9.33 -6.73
N LEU A 305 16.18 -10.25 -6.89
CA LEU A 305 17.39 -10.00 -7.70
C LEU A 305 17.10 -9.80 -9.19
N THR A 306 16.13 -10.52 -9.74
CA THR A 306 15.74 -10.41 -11.16
C THR A 306 15.10 -9.05 -11.43
N ILE A 307 14.23 -8.61 -10.51
CA ILE A 307 13.56 -7.30 -10.55
C ILE A 307 14.59 -6.18 -10.37
N GLU A 308 15.44 -6.24 -9.35
CA GLU A 308 16.52 -5.25 -9.12
C GLU A 308 17.42 -5.10 -10.35
N LYS A 309 17.82 -6.22 -10.96
CA LYS A 309 18.67 -6.21 -12.16
C LYS A 309 17.97 -5.54 -13.35
N HIS A 310 16.65 -5.71 -13.49
CA HIS A 310 15.88 -5.10 -14.56
C HIS A 310 15.78 -3.59 -14.41
N TYR A 311 15.45 -3.11 -13.21
CA TYR A 311 15.27 -1.69 -12.93
C TYR A 311 16.58 -0.95 -12.66
N GLY A 312 17.69 -1.68 -12.43
CA GLY A 312 19.04 -1.14 -12.25
C GLY A 312 19.21 -0.33 -10.96
N ARG A 313 18.36 -0.55 -9.96
CA ARG A 313 18.31 0.21 -8.71
C ARG A 313 17.67 -0.61 -7.58
N PRO A 314 17.84 -0.24 -6.30
CA PRO A 314 17.17 -0.91 -5.20
C PRO A 314 15.64 -0.83 -5.29
N MET A 315 14.96 -1.91 -4.91
CA MET A 315 13.52 -2.07 -5.07
C MET A 315 12.83 -2.47 -3.77
N ASP A 316 11.62 -1.95 -3.60
CA ASP A 316 10.58 -2.33 -2.63
C ASP A 316 9.51 -3.13 -3.39
N ILE A 317 9.26 -4.38 -2.96
CA ILE A 317 8.51 -5.38 -3.72
C ILE A 317 7.48 -6.06 -2.82
N GLU A 318 6.22 -6.03 -3.22
CA GLU A 318 5.14 -6.76 -2.55
C GLU A 318 4.94 -8.14 -3.19
N TRP A 319 4.69 -9.16 -2.37
CA TRP A 319 4.51 -10.53 -2.84
C TRP A 319 3.44 -11.28 -2.05
N GLY A 320 2.91 -12.34 -2.66
CA GLY A 320 1.97 -13.26 -2.03
C GLY A 320 2.15 -14.70 -2.49
N ARG A 321 2.04 -15.65 -1.57
CA ARG A 321 1.88 -17.08 -1.84
C ARG A 321 0.40 -17.40 -1.94
N ASP A 322 -0.02 -17.88 -3.10
CA ASP A 322 -1.38 -18.35 -3.31
C ASP A 322 -1.62 -19.64 -2.52
N GLY A 323 -2.61 -19.65 -1.62
CA GLY A 323 -2.93 -20.81 -0.81
C GLY A 323 -3.63 -21.94 -1.55
N LEU A 324 -4.06 -21.74 -2.81
CA LEU A 324 -4.67 -22.79 -3.63
C LEU A 324 -3.62 -23.50 -4.49
N ASP A 325 -2.76 -22.75 -5.20
CA ASP A 325 -1.77 -23.35 -6.10
C ASP A 325 -0.35 -23.47 -5.50
N GLY A 326 -0.12 -22.84 -4.35
CA GLY A 326 1.16 -22.87 -3.62
C GLY A 326 2.27 -22.02 -4.24
N LYS A 327 2.00 -21.26 -5.31
CA LYS A 327 3.02 -20.48 -6.02
C LYS A 327 3.16 -19.09 -5.44
N LEU A 328 4.35 -18.53 -5.64
CA LEU A 328 4.71 -17.17 -5.27
C LEU A 328 4.46 -16.21 -6.43
N TYR A 329 3.81 -15.10 -6.13
CA TYR A 329 3.46 -14.03 -7.06
C TYR A 329 3.98 -12.69 -6.55
N ILE A 330 4.48 -11.86 -7.46
CA ILE A 330 4.84 -10.47 -7.21
C ILE A 330 3.62 -9.60 -7.51
N LEU A 331 3.21 -8.81 -6.54
CA LEU A 331 1.98 -8.00 -6.58
C LEU A 331 2.26 -6.55 -6.94
N GLN A 332 3.44 -6.04 -6.61
CA GLN A 332 3.87 -4.67 -6.93
C GLN A 332 5.40 -4.59 -6.80
N ALA A 333 6.04 -3.70 -7.57
CA ALA A 333 7.43 -3.33 -7.37
C ALA A 333 7.62 -1.84 -7.65
N ARG A 334 8.42 -1.17 -6.81
CA ARG A 334 8.78 0.24 -6.97
C ARG A 334 10.21 0.50 -6.49
N PRO A 335 10.86 1.60 -6.92
CA PRO A 335 12.16 1.98 -6.39
C PRO A 335 12.12 2.23 -4.88
N GLU A 336 13.18 1.85 -4.17
CA GLU A 336 13.39 2.24 -2.77
C GLU A 336 13.94 3.68 -2.71
N THR A 337 13.26 4.56 -1.97
CA THR A 337 13.53 6.01 -1.98
C THR A 337 14.03 6.58 -0.65
N VAL A 338 13.92 5.85 0.47
CA VAL A 338 14.28 6.38 1.79
C VAL A 338 15.80 6.39 1.95
N LYS A 339 16.49 5.31 1.57
CA LYS A 339 17.95 5.24 1.70
C LYS A 339 18.69 5.86 0.53
N SER A 340 18.12 5.84 -0.67
CA SER A 340 18.73 6.49 -1.84
C SER A 340 18.83 8.02 -1.70
N GLN A 341 17.93 8.66 -0.93
CA GLN A 341 18.08 10.08 -0.57
C GLN A 341 19.10 10.35 0.55
N GLU A 342 19.49 9.34 1.33
CA GLU A 342 20.53 9.44 2.37
C GLU A 342 21.95 9.21 1.83
N GLU A 343 22.14 8.90 0.53
CA GLU A 343 23.46 8.60 -0.08
C GLU A 343 24.50 9.72 0.11
N GLY A 344 24.08 10.94 0.44
CA GLY A 344 24.97 12.05 0.83
C GLY A 344 25.51 12.01 2.26
N ASN A 345 25.02 11.13 3.14
CA ASN A 345 25.27 11.21 4.59
C ASN A 345 25.44 9.82 5.23
N ARG A 346 26.58 9.15 4.97
CA ARG A 346 27.02 7.88 5.60
C ARG A 346 27.39 8.02 7.09
N ASN A 347 26.66 8.84 7.85
CA ASN A 347 26.90 9.08 9.27
C ASN A 347 25.99 8.17 10.11
N LEU A 348 26.55 7.08 10.64
CA LEU A 348 25.86 6.22 11.60
C LEU A 348 25.69 7.01 12.92
N ARG A 349 24.46 7.40 13.27
CA ARG A 349 24.17 8.12 14.51
C ARG A 349 23.68 7.13 15.56
N ARG A 350 24.48 6.92 16.59
CA ARG A 350 24.09 6.12 17.76
C ARG A 350 23.66 7.05 18.89
N PHE A 351 22.42 6.90 19.32
CA PHE A 351 21.93 7.58 20.51
C PHE A 351 22.10 6.66 21.72
N ALA A 352 22.52 7.23 22.85
CA ALA A 352 22.62 6.54 24.12
C ALA A 352 21.95 7.40 25.19
N ILE A 353 21.10 6.77 26.01
CA ILE A 353 20.53 7.41 27.20
C ILE A 353 21.51 7.13 28.35
N ASN A 354 22.06 8.19 28.95
CA ASN A 354 23.02 8.07 30.05
C ASN A 354 22.32 7.89 31.41
N GLY A 355 22.94 7.09 32.28
CA GLY A 355 22.51 6.82 33.66
C GLY A 355 21.59 5.61 33.81
N ASP A 356 21.38 5.17 35.06
CA ASP A 356 20.44 4.08 35.36
C ASP A 356 19.00 4.59 35.18
N LYS A 357 18.27 3.97 34.24
CA LYS A 357 16.85 4.26 33.98
C LYS A 357 16.07 2.96 34.05
N THR A 358 14.93 3.00 34.74
CA THR A 358 13.98 1.89 34.73
C THR A 358 13.21 1.91 33.42
N VAL A 359 13.35 0.85 32.62
CA VAL A 359 12.53 0.67 31.42
C VAL A 359 11.11 0.36 31.87
N LEU A 360 10.18 1.29 31.60
CA LEU A 360 8.75 1.12 31.93
C LEU A 360 8.00 0.35 30.83
N CYS A 361 8.49 0.42 29.60
CA CYS A 361 7.88 -0.20 28.44
C CYS A 361 8.88 -0.33 27.30
N GLU A 362 8.69 -1.35 26.47
CA GLU A 362 9.48 -1.60 25.28
C GLU A 362 8.56 -1.74 24.06
N GLY A 363 9.15 -1.62 22.87
CA GLY A 363 8.48 -1.72 21.59
C GLY A 363 9.49 -1.80 20.46
N ARG A 364 9.00 -1.99 19.23
CA ARG A 364 9.85 -2.00 18.04
C ARG A 364 10.23 -0.57 17.64
N ALA A 365 11.50 -0.33 17.36
CA ALA A 365 11.96 0.94 16.80
C ALA A 365 11.67 0.97 15.30
N ILE A 366 10.88 1.97 14.85
CA ILE A 366 10.61 2.22 13.42
C ILE A 366 11.65 3.19 12.82
N GLY A 367 12.31 3.99 13.66
CA GLY A 367 13.34 4.94 13.23
C GLY A 367 14.51 5.02 14.21
N GLN A 368 15.55 5.77 13.82
CA GLN A 368 16.82 5.86 14.58
C GLN A 368 16.93 7.14 15.42
N LYS A 369 15.83 7.80 15.78
CA LYS A 369 15.83 9.05 16.55
C LYS A 369 15.45 8.84 18.01
N VAL A 370 15.89 9.74 18.88
CA VAL A 370 15.41 9.87 20.27
C VAL A 370 14.58 11.13 20.39
N GLY A 371 13.35 10.98 20.87
CA GLY A 371 12.47 12.09 21.24
C GLY A 371 12.28 12.15 22.76
N GLN A 372 11.94 13.33 23.27
CA GLN A 372 11.60 13.56 24.66
C GLN A 372 10.48 14.59 24.74
N GLY A 373 9.55 14.40 25.68
CA GLY A 373 8.41 15.28 25.82
C GLY A 373 7.39 14.75 26.81
N LYS A 374 6.35 15.53 27.04
CA LYS A 374 5.20 15.12 27.85
C LYS A 374 4.40 14.08 27.08
N VAL A 375 4.04 12.98 27.75
CA VAL A 375 3.19 11.94 27.15
C VAL A 375 1.78 12.49 26.93
N ARG A 376 1.29 12.42 25.69
CA ARG A 376 -0.06 12.80 25.29
C ARG A 376 -0.78 11.56 24.75
N LEU A 377 -1.74 11.04 25.50
CA LEU A 377 -2.53 9.89 25.08
C LEU A 377 -3.73 10.37 24.26
N ILE A 378 -3.75 10.02 22.98
CA ILE A 378 -4.82 10.35 22.03
C ILE A 378 -5.46 9.03 21.60
N LYS A 379 -6.77 8.91 21.77
CA LYS A 379 -7.48 7.65 21.43
C LYS A 379 -8.17 7.69 20.07
N ASP A 380 -8.48 8.90 19.61
CA ASP A 380 -9.28 9.14 18.43
C ASP A 380 -8.79 10.40 17.71
N ALA A 381 -8.95 10.42 16.38
CA ALA A 381 -8.54 11.55 15.55
C ALA A 381 -9.21 12.88 15.94
N SER A 382 -10.41 12.85 16.53
CA SER A 382 -11.10 14.05 17.02
C SER A 382 -10.39 14.76 18.19
N GLU A 383 -9.45 14.11 18.87
CA GLU A 383 -8.69 14.68 20.00
C GLU A 383 -7.35 15.31 19.56
N MET A 384 -7.05 15.31 18.26
CA MET A 384 -5.76 15.73 17.66
C MET A 384 -5.34 17.16 18.01
N ASP A 385 -6.29 18.09 18.16
CA ASP A 385 -6.00 19.49 18.50
C ASP A 385 -5.29 19.65 19.85
N SER A 386 -5.39 18.64 20.71
CA SER A 386 -4.80 18.66 22.03
C SER A 386 -3.28 18.42 22.04
N VAL A 387 -2.63 18.03 20.94
CA VAL A 387 -1.20 17.64 20.94
C VAL A 387 -0.27 18.85 20.76
N GLU A 388 0.51 19.22 21.76
CA GLU A 388 1.38 20.40 21.64
C GLU A 388 2.73 20.09 20.97
N ALA A 389 3.39 21.13 20.47
CA ALA A 389 4.72 21.00 19.87
C ALA A 389 5.71 20.44 20.90
N GLY A 390 6.36 19.32 20.58
CA GLY A 390 7.31 18.65 21.47
C GLY A 390 6.73 17.53 22.35
N ASP A 391 5.42 17.28 22.32
CA ASP A 391 4.81 16.16 23.04
C ASP A 391 5.24 14.79 22.49
N VAL A 392 5.19 13.76 23.34
CA VAL A 392 5.33 12.35 22.93
C VAL A 392 3.92 11.78 22.75
N LEU A 393 3.53 11.57 21.50
CA LEU A 393 2.24 11.03 21.13
C LEU A 393 2.14 9.54 21.46
N VAL A 394 1.07 9.13 22.14
CA VAL A 394 0.75 7.72 22.38
C VAL A 394 -0.68 7.46 21.91
N THR A 395 -0.84 6.50 20.99
CA THR A 395 -2.15 6.08 20.46
C THR A 395 -2.16 4.56 20.25
N ASP A 396 -3.30 3.98 19.90
CA ASP A 396 -3.40 2.57 19.53
C ASP A 396 -2.81 2.33 18.13
N MET A 397 -3.20 3.13 17.16
CA MET A 397 -2.67 3.05 15.80
C MET A 397 -2.61 4.46 15.24
N THR A 398 -1.47 4.82 14.65
CA THR A 398 -1.40 5.97 13.76
C THR A 398 -1.80 5.52 12.36
N ASP A 399 -2.68 6.29 11.75
CA ASP A 399 -3.05 6.17 10.35
C ASP A 399 -2.62 7.46 9.61
N PRO A 400 -2.72 7.52 8.27
CA PRO A 400 -2.52 8.72 7.48
C PRO A 400 -3.04 10.06 8.05
N ASP A 401 -4.18 10.07 8.73
CA ASP A 401 -4.84 11.29 9.21
C ASP A 401 -4.07 11.94 10.36
N TRP A 402 -3.13 11.21 10.97
CA TRP A 402 -2.27 11.69 12.06
C TRP A 402 -1.08 12.52 11.59
N GLU A 403 -0.80 12.59 10.27
CA GLU A 403 0.39 13.27 9.73
C GLU A 403 0.57 14.74 10.21
N PRO A 404 -0.47 15.60 10.22
CA PRO A 404 -0.34 16.98 10.67
C PRO A 404 0.13 17.06 12.14
N VAL A 405 -0.33 16.13 12.97
CA VAL A 405 0.00 16.05 14.40
C VAL A 405 1.36 15.40 14.63
N MET A 406 1.71 14.38 13.84
CA MET A 406 3.01 13.72 13.89
C MET A 406 4.16 14.71 13.62
N LYS A 407 3.96 15.71 12.75
CA LYS A 407 4.95 16.78 12.52
C LYS A 407 5.14 17.71 13.72
N ARG A 408 4.15 17.83 14.62
CA ARG A 408 4.21 18.63 15.86
C ARG A 408 4.86 17.85 17.01
N ALA A 409 4.67 16.54 17.06
CA ALA A 409 5.19 15.67 18.13
C ALA A 409 6.72 15.49 18.05
N SER A 410 7.37 15.27 19.20
CA SER A 410 8.80 14.95 19.28
C SER A 410 9.11 13.45 19.13
N ALA A 411 8.12 12.60 19.41
CA ALA A 411 8.10 11.16 19.15
C ALA A 411 6.65 10.65 19.15
N HIS A 412 6.42 9.47 18.56
CA HIS A 412 5.14 8.77 18.66
C HIS A 412 5.35 7.30 19.06
N ARG A 413 4.31 6.71 19.66
CA ARG A 413 4.26 5.28 19.98
C ARG A 413 2.85 4.75 19.76
N ASP A 414 2.79 3.64 19.04
CA ASP A 414 1.55 2.91 18.78
C ASP A 414 1.45 1.69 19.69
N GLN A 415 0.26 1.44 20.23
CA GLN A 415 -0.02 0.26 21.02
C GLN A 415 -0.65 -0.82 20.12
N PRO A 416 -0.01 -1.98 19.93
CA PRO A 416 -0.66 -3.07 19.20
C PRO A 416 -1.99 -3.42 19.88
N ARG A 417 -3.07 -3.56 19.08
CA ARG A 417 -4.41 -3.93 19.57
C ARG A 417 -4.29 -5.09 20.56
N ARG A 418 -4.59 -4.84 21.84
CA ARG A 418 -4.98 -5.93 22.75
C ARG A 418 -6.39 -6.38 22.31
N PRO A 419 -6.64 -7.68 22.14
CA PRO A 419 -8.01 -8.14 22.03
C PRO A 419 -8.77 -7.69 23.28
N TYR A 420 -10.05 -7.37 23.10
CA TYR A 420 -11.00 -7.11 24.18
C TYR A 420 -10.92 -8.25 25.22
N LEU A 421 -10.10 -8.08 26.24
CA LEU A 421 -10.18 -8.86 27.47
C LEU A 421 -11.30 -8.22 28.29
N PRO A 422 -12.35 -8.95 28.68
CA PRO A 422 -13.35 -8.40 29.57
C PRO A 422 -12.64 -7.94 30.84
N ARG A 423 -12.82 -6.67 31.18
CA ARG A 423 -12.21 -6.00 32.34
C ARG A 423 -12.41 -6.86 33.59
N ARG A 424 -11.35 -7.54 34.05
CA ARG A 424 -11.27 -7.93 35.45
C ARG A 424 -10.99 -6.68 36.26
N HIS A 425 -12.01 -6.22 36.98
CA HIS A 425 -11.86 -5.22 38.02
C HIS A 425 -10.86 -5.75 39.06
N HIS A 426 -9.65 -5.19 39.06
CA HIS A 426 -8.87 -5.08 40.29
C HIS A 426 -8.78 -3.60 40.65
N ARG A 427 -9.45 -3.28 41.76
CA ARG A 427 -9.38 -1.99 42.46
C ARG A 427 -8.08 -1.94 43.26
N ALA A 428 -7.56 -0.71 43.33
CA ALA A 428 -6.51 -0.14 44.20
C ALA A 428 -5.08 -0.61 43.93
#